data_AF-A0A4Q6BTH1-F1
#
_entry.id   AF-A0A4Q6BTH1-F1
#
_cell.length_a   1.000
_cell.length_b   1.000
_cell.length_c   1.000
_cell.angle_alpha   90.00
_cell.angle_beta   90.00
_cell.angle_gamma   90.00
#
_symmetry.space_group_name_H-M   'P 1'
#
loop_
_entity.id
_entity.type
_entity.pdbx_description
1 polymer ?
#
loop_
_entity_poly.entity_id
_entity_poly.type
_entity_poly.pdbx_seq_one_letter_code
_entity_poly.pdbx_strand_id
1 'polypeptide(L)'
;VVLVLEGDLGLAVGAEEVDLLRVTDRGELARQLAAIRHSKKVDFLRPDGKTQVTLEYENDVPVRIDAVVVSTQHNEAVKYKQLKEAIMELVVLKTLPKKLLDKNTKFHINPTGRFVIGGPMGDCGLTGRKIIVDTYGGMGRHGGGAFSGKDPSKVDRSACYYARYVAKNIVAAGLAKRCEVQVAYAIGVAKPVGVRVTTFGTGKVPDEVLEKYVAANFDMRPKPLIDELDLLRPIYRQTAAYGHFGRKEFPWENTARAAKLADDLLGGKSIGTKTNGVHTNGKPALALSSKAVPAKGKKVVVADKSSNKKKGSKSKNAFAASN
;
A
#
# COMPACT_ATOMS: atom_id res chain seq x y z
N VAL A 1 3.41 -26.28 20.32
CA VAL A 1 3.41 -24.82 20.08
C VAL A 1 3.59 -24.59 18.59
N VAL A 2 2.57 -24.08 17.90
CA VAL A 2 2.69 -23.75 16.46
C VAL A 2 3.37 -22.39 16.36
N LEU A 3 4.57 -22.36 15.78
CA LEU A 3 5.25 -21.13 15.38
C LEU A 3 4.53 -20.57 14.15
N VAL A 4 3.56 -19.68 14.37
CA VAL A 4 3.03 -18.85 13.29
C VAL A 4 4.04 -17.74 13.04
N LEU A 5 4.87 -17.92 12.00
CA LEU A 5 5.68 -16.85 11.44
C LEU A 5 4.77 -15.99 10.55
N GLU A 6 4.13 -14.98 11.14
CA GLU A 6 3.41 -13.95 10.38
C GLU A 6 4.45 -13.08 9.65
N GLY A 7 4.83 -13.53 8.45
CA GLY A 7 5.81 -12.89 7.57
C GLY A 7 5.15 -11.99 6.54
N ASP A 8 4.96 -10.72 6.87
CA ASP A 8 4.39 -9.71 5.98
C ASP A 8 5.40 -9.15 4.99
N LEU A 9 4.92 -8.83 3.78
CA LEU A 9 5.77 -8.59 2.62
C LEU A 9 5.38 -7.32 1.87
N GLY A 10 6.39 -6.49 1.60
CA GLY A 10 6.31 -5.24 0.88
C GLY A 10 7.18 -5.27 -0.36
N LEU A 11 6.59 -5.17 -1.55
CA LEU A 11 7.33 -5.06 -2.81
C LEU A 11 7.26 -3.64 -3.35
N ALA A 12 8.38 -3.14 -3.87
CA ALA A 12 8.44 -1.96 -4.71
C ALA A 12 9.40 -2.15 -5.89
N VAL A 13 9.15 -1.36 -6.92
CA VAL A 13 9.63 -1.53 -8.29
C VAL A 13 9.79 -0.15 -8.93
N GLY A 14 10.74 -0.04 -9.84
CA GLY A 14 11.26 1.22 -10.36
C GLY A 14 10.26 1.96 -11.24
N ALA A 15 10.53 3.24 -11.49
CA ALA A 15 9.66 4.08 -12.32
C ALA A 15 9.39 3.49 -13.71
N GLU A 16 10.35 2.76 -14.28
CA GLU A 16 10.26 2.08 -15.59
C GLU A 16 9.28 0.89 -15.56
N GLU A 17 9.15 0.21 -14.44
CA GLU A 17 8.28 -0.97 -14.21
C GLU A 17 6.87 -0.55 -13.71
N VAL A 18 6.80 0.60 -13.03
CA VAL A 18 5.60 1.17 -12.39
C VAL A 18 4.45 1.43 -13.35
N ASP A 19 4.72 1.80 -14.61
CA ASP A 19 3.67 2.09 -15.60
C ASP A 19 2.97 0.82 -16.11
N LEU A 20 3.57 -0.36 -15.92
CA LEU A 20 3.08 -1.63 -16.43
C LEU A 20 2.44 -2.51 -15.37
N LEU A 21 3.02 -2.53 -14.18
CA LEU A 21 2.36 -3.08 -13.00
C LEU A 21 1.09 -2.29 -12.60
N ARG A 22 0.86 -1.09 -13.18
CA ARG A 22 -0.46 -0.42 -13.14
C ARG A 22 -1.57 -1.20 -13.84
N VAL A 23 -1.24 -1.89 -14.93
CA VAL A 23 -2.21 -2.62 -15.75
C VAL A 23 -2.53 -3.99 -15.14
N THR A 24 -1.50 -4.74 -14.74
CA THR A 24 -1.63 -6.10 -14.21
C THR A 24 -2.07 -6.12 -12.76
N ASP A 25 -1.42 -5.33 -11.90
CA ASP A 25 -1.53 -5.52 -10.44
C ASP A 25 -2.56 -4.58 -9.80
N ARG A 26 -2.76 -3.37 -10.35
CA ARG A 26 -3.65 -2.33 -9.78
C ARG A 26 -5.08 -2.40 -10.32
N GLY A 27 -5.44 -3.52 -10.95
CA GLY A 27 -6.79 -3.80 -11.45
C GLY A 27 -7.39 -2.71 -12.36
N GLU A 28 -6.58 -2.00 -13.15
CA GLU A 28 -7.05 -0.85 -13.94
C GLU A 28 -8.12 -1.27 -14.97
N LEU A 29 -7.97 -2.43 -15.62
CA LEU A 29 -8.99 -2.98 -16.52
C LEU A 29 -10.32 -3.23 -15.79
N ALA A 30 -10.27 -3.73 -14.55
CA ALA A 30 -11.46 -3.96 -13.73
C ALA A 30 -12.08 -2.64 -13.24
N ARG A 31 -11.26 -1.62 -12.91
CA ARG A 31 -11.75 -0.27 -12.60
C ARG A 31 -12.43 0.37 -13.80
N GLN A 32 -11.82 0.29 -14.98
CA GLN A 32 -12.41 0.82 -16.21
C GLN A 32 -13.71 0.09 -16.56
N LEU A 33 -13.75 -1.25 -16.47
CA LEU A 33 -14.97 -2.03 -16.66
C LEU A 33 -16.10 -1.58 -15.72
N ALA A 34 -15.80 -1.39 -14.44
CA ALA A 34 -16.76 -0.88 -13.45
C ALA A 34 -17.17 0.58 -13.73
N ALA A 35 -16.25 1.44 -14.20
CA ALA A 35 -16.55 2.82 -14.56
C ALA A 35 -17.45 2.93 -15.80
N ILE A 36 -17.23 2.10 -16.82
CA ILE A 36 -18.10 2.01 -18.01
C ILE A 36 -19.51 1.55 -17.62
N ARG A 37 -19.63 0.56 -16.71
CA ARG A 37 -20.93 0.15 -16.15
C ARG A 37 -21.61 1.25 -15.33
N HIS A 38 -20.90 1.90 -14.40
CA HIS A 38 -21.49 2.95 -13.54
C HIS A 38 -21.89 4.21 -14.34
N SER A 39 -21.15 4.56 -15.39
CA SER A 39 -21.48 5.68 -16.27
C SER A 39 -22.62 5.38 -17.27
N LYS A 40 -23.14 4.14 -17.30
CA LYS A 40 -24.20 3.69 -18.22
C LYS A 40 -23.90 3.95 -19.71
N LYS A 41 -22.62 4.02 -20.09
CA LYS A 41 -22.19 4.11 -21.50
C LYS A 41 -22.60 2.87 -22.31
N VAL A 42 -22.84 1.77 -21.61
CA VAL A 42 -23.52 0.57 -22.09
C VAL A 42 -24.53 0.14 -21.03
N ASP A 43 -25.64 -0.44 -21.47
CA ASP A 43 -26.77 -0.87 -20.65
C ASP A 43 -26.68 -2.34 -20.21
N PHE A 44 -25.82 -3.13 -20.86
CA PHE A 44 -25.77 -4.58 -20.68
C PHE A 44 -24.80 -5.09 -19.62
N LEU A 45 -23.86 -4.29 -19.12
CA LEU A 45 -22.85 -4.76 -18.15
C LEU A 45 -23.44 -4.93 -16.74
N ARG A 46 -23.10 -6.07 -16.11
CA ARG A 46 -23.47 -6.40 -14.72
C ARG A 46 -22.24 -6.35 -13.79
N PRO A 47 -22.39 -6.45 -12.46
CA PRO A 47 -21.31 -6.17 -11.51
C PRO A 47 -20.10 -7.12 -11.55
N ASP A 48 -20.29 -8.39 -11.88
CA ASP A 48 -19.21 -9.39 -11.86
C ASP A 48 -18.30 -9.28 -13.11
N GLY A 49 -16.99 -9.35 -12.89
CA GLY A 49 -15.98 -9.08 -13.90
C GLY A 49 -14.59 -9.56 -13.47
N LYS A 50 -13.90 -10.22 -14.40
CA LYS A 50 -12.59 -10.83 -14.22
C LYS A 50 -11.69 -10.39 -15.38
N THR A 51 -10.46 -9.99 -15.06
CA THR A 51 -9.49 -9.46 -16.03
C THR A 51 -8.12 -10.09 -15.80
N GLN A 52 -7.44 -10.49 -16.86
CA GLN A 52 -6.08 -11.03 -16.81
C GLN A 52 -5.27 -10.45 -17.99
N VAL A 53 -3.98 -10.22 -17.76
CA VAL A 53 -3.03 -9.78 -18.79
C VAL A 53 -1.76 -10.62 -18.66
N THR A 54 -1.28 -11.15 -19.79
CA THR A 54 -0.02 -11.87 -19.90
C THR A 54 1.01 -10.94 -20.54
N LEU A 55 2.14 -10.73 -19.87
CA LEU A 55 3.25 -9.90 -20.33
C LEU A 55 4.43 -10.77 -20.74
N GLU A 56 5.14 -10.34 -21.78
CA GLU A 56 6.48 -10.83 -22.11
C GLU A 56 7.53 -9.90 -21.50
N TYR A 57 8.63 -10.49 -21.02
CA TYR A 57 9.71 -9.79 -20.34
C TYR A 57 11.06 -10.11 -20.99
N GLU A 58 11.90 -9.09 -21.15
CA GLU A 58 13.31 -9.21 -21.48
C GLU A 58 14.12 -8.56 -20.36
N ASN A 59 15.02 -9.32 -19.72
CA ASN A 59 15.88 -8.81 -18.63
C ASN A 59 15.11 -8.05 -17.52
N ASP A 60 14.03 -8.67 -17.01
CA ASP A 60 13.09 -8.08 -16.04
C ASP A 60 12.30 -6.84 -16.53
N VAL A 61 12.45 -6.42 -17.79
CA VAL A 61 11.67 -5.32 -18.38
C VAL A 61 10.50 -5.87 -19.21
N PRO A 62 9.24 -5.49 -18.92
CA PRO A 62 8.09 -5.91 -19.73
C PRO A 62 8.08 -5.20 -21.10
N VAL A 63 8.19 -5.98 -22.18
CA VAL A 63 8.33 -5.48 -23.57
C VAL A 63 7.04 -5.55 -24.39
N ARG A 64 6.14 -6.49 -24.09
CA ARG A 64 4.94 -6.77 -24.91
C ARG A 64 3.81 -7.35 -24.06
N ILE A 65 2.56 -7.11 -24.47
CA ILE A 65 1.37 -7.83 -23.99
C ILE A 65 1.06 -8.98 -24.95
N ASP A 66 1.24 -10.23 -24.53
CA ASP A 66 0.91 -11.38 -25.36
C ASP A 66 -0.60 -11.66 -25.40
N ALA A 67 -1.25 -11.59 -24.24
CA ALA A 67 -2.66 -11.93 -24.12
C ALA A 67 -3.40 -11.04 -23.12
N VAL A 68 -4.67 -10.77 -23.42
CA VAL A 68 -5.61 -10.05 -22.57
C VAL A 68 -6.89 -10.88 -22.48
N VAL A 69 -7.32 -11.19 -21.26
CA VAL A 69 -8.61 -11.85 -20.99
C VAL A 69 -9.52 -10.87 -20.27
N VAL A 70 -10.75 -10.71 -20.77
CA VAL A 70 -11.82 -10.00 -20.05
C VAL A 70 -13.06 -10.86 -20.08
N SER A 71 -13.47 -11.33 -18.90
CA SER A 71 -14.73 -12.06 -18.70
C SER A 71 -15.65 -11.19 -17.84
N THR A 72 -16.71 -10.65 -18.42
CA THR A 72 -17.65 -9.76 -17.73
C THR A 72 -19.07 -10.29 -17.79
N GLN A 73 -19.78 -10.16 -16.68
CA GLN A 73 -21.18 -10.52 -16.56
C GLN A 73 -22.04 -9.52 -17.36
N HIS A 74 -23.06 -10.02 -18.05
CA HIS A 74 -23.92 -9.20 -18.90
C HIS A 74 -25.41 -9.59 -18.83
N ASN A 75 -26.28 -8.75 -19.39
CA ASN A 75 -27.69 -9.08 -19.61
C ASN A 75 -27.85 -10.12 -20.74
N GLU A 76 -29.05 -10.69 -20.89
CA GLU A 76 -29.28 -11.76 -21.88
C GLU A 76 -29.41 -11.26 -23.32
N ALA A 77 -29.73 -9.97 -23.49
CA ALA A 77 -30.11 -9.34 -24.74
C ALA A 77 -28.91 -8.91 -25.61
N VAL A 78 -27.76 -8.59 -25.00
CA VAL A 78 -26.59 -8.16 -25.75
C VAL A 78 -26.04 -9.28 -26.64
N LYS A 79 -25.83 -8.96 -27.93
CA LYS A 79 -25.19 -9.86 -28.89
C LYS A 79 -23.68 -9.87 -28.66
N TYR A 80 -23.04 -11.04 -28.77
CA TYR A 80 -21.60 -11.20 -28.49
C TYR A 80 -20.71 -10.19 -29.26
N LYS A 81 -21.03 -9.90 -30.53
CA LYS A 81 -20.31 -8.91 -31.34
C LYS A 81 -20.28 -7.52 -30.68
N GLN A 82 -21.43 -7.00 -30.27
CA GLN A 82 -21.57 -5.71 -29.59
C GLN A 82 -20.85 -5.69 -28.23
N LEU A 83 -20.93 -6.77 -27.46
CA LEU A 83 -20.18 -6.90 -26.21
C LEU A 83 -18.67 -6.86 -26.47
N LYS A 84 -18.18 -7.61 -27.46
CA LYS A 84 -16.75 -7.67 -27.80
C LYS A 84 -16.22 -6.32 -28.26
N GLU A 85 -16.94 -5.64 -29.16
CA GLU A 85 -16.59 -4.31 -29.66
C GLU A 85 -16.52 -3.29 -28.51
N ALA A 86 -17.56 -3.22 -27.67
CA ALA A 86 -17.59 -2.30 -26.55
C ALA A 86 -16.47 -2.56 -25.51
N ILE A 87 -16.16 -3.83 -25.19
CA ILE A 87 -15.07 -4.15 -24.27
C ILE A 87 -13.70 -3.81 -24.87
N MET A 88 -13.50 -4.07 -26.16
CA MET A 88 -12.27 -3.68 -26.85
C MET A 88 -12.08 -2.16 -26.85
N GLU A 89 -13.09 -1.41 -27.29
CA GLU A 89 -12.98 0.04 -27.49
C GLU A 89 -13.06 0.87 -26.21
N LEU A 90 -13.87 0.46 -25.23
CA LEU A 90 -14.14 1.25 -24.02
C LEU A 90 -13.32 0.80 -22.82
N VAL A 91 -12.87 -0.45 -22.78
CA VAL A 91 -12.09 -1.01 -21.64
C VAL A 91 -10.65 -1.26 -22.05
N VAL A 92 -10.41 -2.18 -22.98
CA VAL A 92 -9.06 -2.66 -23.32
C VAL A 92 -8.19 -1.52 -23.91
N LEU A 93 -8.61 -0.94 -25.05
CA LEU A 93 -7.83 0.07 -25.77
C LEU A 93 -7.80 1.45 -25.09
N LYS A 94 -8.61 1.67 -24.04
CA LYS A 94 -8.55 2.87 -23.19
C LYS A 94 -7.62 2.71 -22.00
N THR A 95 -7.39 1.48 -21.56
CA THR A 95 -6.60 1.17 -20.35
C THR A 95 -5.16 0.80 -20.70
N LEU A 96 -4.97 0.03 -21.75
CA LEU A 96 -3.67 -0.58 -22.06
C LEU A 96 -2.76 0.37 -22.83
N PRO A 97 -1.47 0.45 -22.48
CA PRO A 97 -0.51 1.29 -23.19
C PRO A 97 -0.28 0.76 -24.61
N LYS A 98 -0.68 1.55 -25.61
CA LYS A 98 -0.59 1.17 -27.04
C LYS A 98 0.78 0.67 -27.47
N LYS A 99 1.87 1.17 -26.86
CA LYS A 99 3.26 0.78 -27.17
C LYS A 99 3.60 -0.70 -26.92
N LEU A 100 2.74 -1.45 -26.24
CA LEU A 100 2.93 -2.89 -25.93
C LEU A 100 1.88 -3.79 -26.57
N LEU A 101 0.91 -3.21 -27.27
CA LEU A 101 -0.09 -3.93 -28.03
C LEU A 101 0.37 -4.02 -29.48
N ASP A 102 0.34 -5.21 -30.05
CA ASP A 102 0.67 -5.43 -31.45
C ASP A 102 -0.38 -6.28 -32.16
N LYS A 103 -0.13 -6.54 -33.45
CA LYS A 103 -0.99 -7.38 -34.31
C LYS A 103 -1.09 -8.84 -33.85
N ASN A 104 -0.18 -9.29 -32.98
CA ASN A 104 -0.11 -10.65 -32.45
C ASN A 104 -0.73 -10.75 -31.04
N THR A 105 -1.12 -9.63 -30.40
CA THR A 105 -1.74 -9.65 -29.06
C THR A 105 -3.10 -10.37 -29.11
N LYS A 106 -3.27 -11.37 -28.25
CA LYS A 106 -4.45 -12.23 -28.20
C LYS A 106 -5.52 -11.60 -27.29
N PHE A 107 -6.74 -11.39 -27.81
CA PHE A 107 -7.85 -10.80 -27.04
C PHE A 107 -8.98 -11.82 -26.80
N HIS A 108 -9.05 -12.34 -25.58
CA HIS A 108 -10.05 -13.31 -25.13
C HIS A 108 -11.18 -12.60 -24.37
N ILE A 109 -12.19 -12.14 -25.11
CA ILE A 109 -13.36 -11.45 -24.53
C ILE A 109 -14.51 -12.46 -24.37
N ASN A 110 -14.96 -12.66 -23.13
CA ASN A 110 -15.92 -13.70 -22.71
C ASN A 110 -15.69 -15.05 -23.43
N PRO A 111 -14.53 -15.71 -23.27
CA PRO A 111 -14.19 -16.93 -24.00
C PRO A 111 -15.13 -18.11 -23.73
N THR A 112 -15.85 -18.10 -22.61
CA THR A 112 -16.91 -19.06 -22.26
C THR A 112 -18.25 -18.78 -22.97
N GLY A 113 -18.33 -17.76 -23.82
CA GLY A 113 -19.55 -17.33 -24.49
C GLY A 113 -20.43 -16.46 -23.60
N ARG A 114 -21.49 -17.05 -23.01
CA ARG A 114 -22.48 -16.31 -22.20
C ARG A 114 -22.09 -16.32 -20.72
N PHE A 115 -22.08 -15.14 -20.10
CA PHE A 115 -21.86 -14.95 -18.66
C PHE A 115 -22.99 -14.08 -18.10
N VAL A 116 -24.16 -14.69 -17.88
CA VAL A 116 -25.38 -13.98 -17.44
C VAL A 116 -25.58 -14.09 -15.93
N ILE A 117 -25.44 -15.31 -15.40
CA ILE A 117 -25.44 -15.63 -13.98
C ILE A 117 -24.03 -15.37 -13.43
N GLY A 118 -23.92 -14.66 -12.32
CA GLY A 118 -22.66 -14.23 -11.71
C GLY A 118 -22.89 -13.59 -10.35
N GLY A 119 -21.81 -13.14 -9.70
CA GLY A 119 -21.85 -12.74 -8.29
C GLY A 119 -22.18 -13.94 -7.37
N PRO A 120 -22.75 -13.70 -6.16
CA PRO A 120 -23.00 -14.76 -5.17
C PRO A 120 -23.87 -15.94 -5.63
N MET A 121 -24.66 -15.76 -6.70
CA MET A 121 -25.45 -16.84 -7.32
C MET A 121 -24.60 -17.79 -8.18
N GLY A 122 -23.48 -17.30 -8.74
CA GLY A 122 -22.59 -18.07 -9.60
C GLY A 122 -21.31 -18.57 -8.91
N ASP A 123 -20.83 -17.89 -7.88
CA ASP A 123 -19.62 -18.27 -7.11
C ASP A 123 -19.71 -17.71 -5.68
N CYS A 124 -19.23 -18.48 -4.69
CA CYS A 124 -19.32 -18.11 -3.28
C CYS A 124 -18.18 -17.14 -2.89
N GLY A 125 -18.53 -15.94 -2.45
CA GLY A 125 -17.58 -14.93 -2.02
C GLY A 125 -17.13 -15.11 -0.56
N LEU A 126 -15.82 -15.17 -0.32
CA LEU A 126 -15.23 -15.16 1.02
C LEU A 126 -14.13 -14.09 1.15
N THR A 127 -14.10 -13.40 2.29
CA THR A 127 -13.04 -12.46 2.67
C THR A 127 -11.67 -13.12 2.59
N GLY A 128 -10.66 -12.42 2.04
CA GLY A 128 -9.29 -12.93 1.97
C GLY A 128 -9.03 -13.98 0.89
N ARG A 129 -9.96 -14.24 -0.03
CA ARG A 129 -9.74 -15.14 -1.19
C ARG A 129 -9.21 -14.43 -2.45
N LYS A 130 -8.56 -13.28 -2.29
CA LYS A 130 -7.97 -12.45 -3.36
C LYS A 130 -6.61 -11.83 -3.02
N ILE A 131 -5.91 -12.32 -1.99
CA ILE A 131 -4.66 -11.73 -1.47
C ILE A 131 -3.58 -11.38 -2.52
N ILE A 132 -3.43 -12.18 -3.58
CA ILE A 132 -2.47 -11.89 -4.67
C ILE A 132 -2.94 -10.73 -5.57
N VAL A 133 -4.25 -10.58 -5.78
CA VAL A 133 -4.88 -9.45 -6.48
C VAL A 133 -4.91 -8.21 -5.59
N ASP A 134 -4.99 -8.38 -4.27
CA ASP A 134 -4.92 -7.28 -3.31
C ASP A 134 -3.50 -6.67 -3.21
N THR A 135 -2.47 -7.42 -3.64
CA THR A 135 -1.04 -7.06 -3.51
C THR A 135 -0.34 -6.73 -4.83
N TYR A 136 0.33 -7.71 -5.45
CA TYR A 136 1.36 -7.52 -6.48
C TYR A 136 1.19 -8.44 -7.70
N GLY A 137 -0.01 -8.98 -7.93
CA GLY A 137 -0.31 -9.78 -9.13
C GLY A 137 0.41 -11.13 -9.25
N GLY A 138 1.25 -11.50 -8.29
CA GLY A 138 2.14 -12.66 -8.32
C GLY A 138 3.63 -12.30 -8.43
N MET A 139 3.96 -11.02 -8.59
CA MET A 139 5.34 -10.52 -8.48
C MET A 139 5.76 -10.43 -7.01
N GLY A 140 7.01 -10.79 -6.71
CA GLY A 140 7.51 -10.89 -5.32
C GLY A 140 6.83 -12.02 -4.53
N ARG A 141 6.93 -11.95 -3.20
CA ARG A 141 6.42 -12.98 -2.28
C ARG A 141 5.18 -12.53 -1.51
N HIS A 142 4.44 -13.48 -0.94
CA HIS A 142 3.27 -13.20 -0.11
C HIS A 142 3.24 -14.07 1.17
N GLY A 143 2.92 -13.47 2.32
CA GLY A 143 2.96 -14.13 3.64
C GLY A 143 1.77 -15.06 3.95
N GLY A 144 0.64 -14.83 3.28
CA GLY A 144 -0.62 -15.55 3.47
C GLY A 144 -1.69 -14.74 4.20
N GLY A 145 -1.28 -13.69 4.91
CA GLY A 145 -2.17 -12.75 5.61
C GLY A 145 -3.16 -12.06 4.68
N ALA A 146 -4.45 -12.15 4.97
CA ALA A 146 -5.48 -11.37 4.30
C ALA A 146 -5.67 -10.00 4.96
N PHE A 147 -5.91 -8.95 4.16
CA PHE A 147 -6.06 -7.59 4.68
C PHE A 147 -7.46 -7.27 5.20
N SER A 148 -8.49 -7.47 4.38
CA SER A 148 -9.87 -7.00 4.66
C SER A 148 -10.47 -7.66 5.91
N GLY A 149 -11.28 -6.90 6.66
CA GLY A 149 -11.90 -7.35 7.92
C GLY A 149 -11.05 -7.16 9.20
N LYS A 150 -9.74 -6.94 9.08
CA LYS A 150 -8.83 -6.70 10.21
C LYS A 150 -8.75 -5.21 10.60
N ASP A 151 -8.43 -4.88 11.84
CA ASP A 151 -8.02 -3.54 12.25
C ASP A 151 -6.47 -3.39 12.22
N PRO A 152 -5.91 -2.18 12.40
CA PRO A 152 -4.47 -1.95 12.26
C PRO A 152 -3.59 -2.68 13.29
N SER A 153 -4.14 -3.19 14.39
CA SER A 153 -3.36 -3.99 15.35
C SER A 153 -2.93 -5.35 14.80
N LYS A 154 -3.43 -5.76 13.63
CA LYS A 154 -3.12 -7.06 12.99
C LYS A 154 -2.04 -6.79 11.96
N VAL A 155 -0.84 -7.32 12.22
CA VAL A 155 0.36 -7.05 11.42
C VAL A 155 0.15 -7.43 9.95
N ASP A 156 -0.60 -8.51 9.69
CA ASP A 156 -1.07 -8.96 8.36
C ASP A 156 -1.41 -7.81 7.40
N ARG A 157 -2.05 -6.75 7.92
CA ARG A 157 -2.36 -5.55 7.17
C ARG A 157 -1.32 -4.47 7.39
N SER A 158 -1.11 -4.07 8.65
CA SER A 158 -0.39 -2.83 8.96
C SER A 158 1.11 -2.94 8.70
N ALA A 159 1.72 -4.08 9.00
CA ALA A 159 3.11 -4.34 8.67
C ALA A 159 3.32 -4.57 7.17
N CYS A 160 2.39 -5.22 6.47
CA CYS A 160 2.45 -5.33 5.00
C CYS A 160 2.41 -3.94 4.32
N TYR A 161 1.53 -3.05 4.78
CA TYR A 161 1.50 -1.66 4.30
C TYR A 161 2.79 -0.90 4.63
N TYR A 162 3.35 -1.10 5.83
CA TYR A 162 4.59 -0.43 6.21
C TYR A 162 5.80 -0.98 5.44
N ALA A 163 5.88 -2.29 5.19
CA ALA A 163 6.90 -2.89 4.32
C ALA A 163 6.82 -2.32 2.89
N ARG A 164 5.61 -2.17 2.34
CA ARG A 164 5.39 -1.48 1.06
C ARG A 164 5.89 -0.04 1.10
N TYR A 165 5.59 0.70 2.17
CA TYR A 165 6.06 2.07 2.36
C TYR A 165 7.60 2.13 2.39
N VAL A 166 8.28 1.26 3.14
CA VAL A 166 9.75 1.18 3.17
C VAL A 166 10.30 0.88 1.77
N ALA A 167 9.86 -0.21 1.13
CA ALA A 167 10.32 -0.61 -0.20
C ALA A 167 10.15 0.52 -1.22
N LYS A 168 9.00 1.20 -1.21
CA LYS A 168 8.69 2.31 -2.11
C LYS A 168 9.60 3.50 -1.86
N ASN A 169 9.92 3.81 -0.61
CA ASN A 169 10.85 4.88 -0.26
C ASN A 169 12.29 4.56 -0.67
N ILE A 170 12.76 3.30 -0.56
CA ILE A 170 14.08 2.87 -1.05
C ILE A 170 14.19 3.06 -2.56
N VAL A 171 13.18 2.61 -3.33
CA VAL A 171 13.17 2.78 -4.79
C VAL A 171 13.04 4.27 -5.18
N ALA A 172 12.20 5.04 -4.50
CA ALA A 172 12.04 6.48 -4.76
C ALA A 172 13.27 7.31 -4.38
N ALA A 173 14.10 6.84 -3.43
CA ALA A 173 15.41 7.41 -3.12
C ALA A 173 16.45 7.12 -4.23
N GLY A 174 16.10 6.31 -5.24
CA GLY A 174 17.01 5.87 -6.27
C GLY A 174 18.09 4.92 -5.76
N LEU A 175 17.88 4.26 -4.62
CA LEU A 175 18.82 3.31 -4.02
C LEU A 175 18.81 1.94 -4.72
N ALA A 176 17.71 1.58 -5.38
CA ALA A 176 17.55 0.34 -6.14
C ALA A 176 16.56 0.51 -7.29
N LYS A 177 16.65 -0.32 -8.34
CA LYS A 177 15.58 -0.41 -9.36
C LYS A 177 14.37 -1.19 -8.87
N ARG A 178 14.56 -2.24 -8.07
CA ARG A 178 13.48 -2.99 -7.41
C ARG A 178 13.90 -3.39 -6.00
N CYS A 179 12.94 -3.55 -5.10
CA CYS A 179 13.18 -3.83 -3.68
C CYS A 179 12.02 -4.63 -3.08
N GLU A 180 12.32 -5.77 -2.46
CA GLU A 180 11.40 -6.49 -1.58
C GLU A 180 11.86 -6.32 -0.12
N VAL A 181 10.90 -6.00 0.75
CA VAL A 181 11.06 -5.89 2.20
C VAL A 181 10.17 -6.95 2.84
N GLN A 182 10.77 -7.85 3.60
CA GLN A 182 10.07 -8.85 4.40
C GLN A 182 10.19 -8.49 5.87
N VAL A 183 9.10 -8.61 6.63
CA VAL A 183 9.08 -8.41 8.09
C VAL A 183 8.33 -9.57 8.72
N ALA A 184 8.86 -10.13 9.81
CA ALA A 184 8.24 -11.24 10.52
C ALA A 184 8.03 -10.91 12.00
N TYR A 185 6.89 -11.35 12.57
CA TYR A 185 6.56 -11.18 13.98
C TYR A 185 6.37 -12.51 14.69
N ALA A 186 6.57 -12.50 16.00
CA ALA A 186 6.09 -13.54 16.90
C ALA A 186 4.91 -12.99 17.70
N ILE A 187 3.87 -13.81 17.92
CA ILE A 187 2.67 -13.39 18.63
C ILE A 187 3.00 -12.84 20.03
N GLY A 188 2.47 -11.66 20.36
CA GLY A 188 2.75 -10.97 21.62
C GLY A 188 4.07 -10.20 21.67
N VAL A 189 4.96 -10.33 20.68
CA VAL A 189 6.24 -9.61 20.62
C VAL A 189 6.11 -8.37 19.73
N ALA A 190 6.28 -7.18 20.32
CA ALA A 190 6.10 -5.93 19.60
C ALA A 190 7.21 -5.61 18.58
N LYS A 191 8.44 -6.11 18.79
CA LYS A 191 9.53 -5.98 17.82
C LYS A 191 9.44 -7.12 16.80
N PRO A 192 9.71 -6.88 15.50
CA PRO A 192 9.89 -7.96 14.54
C PRO A 192 10.98 -8.94 15.00
N VAL A 193 10.79 -10.23 14.69
CA VAL A 193 11.83 -11.26 14.85
C VAL A 193 12.84 -11.25 13.71
N GLY A 194 12.48 -10.65 12.58
CA GLY A 194 13.38 -10.41 11.45
C GLY A 194 12.82 -9.34 10.51
N VAL A 195 13.73 -8.57 9.92
CA VAL A 195 13.48 -7.69 8.79
C VAL A 195 14.52 -8.05 7.75
N ARG A 196 14.10 -8.31 6.51
CA ARG A 196 14.99 -8.58 5.39
C ARG A 196 14.72 -7.61 4.26
N VAL A 197 15.78 -7.06 3.68
CA VAL A 197 15.69 -6.23 2.46
C VAL A 197 16.42 -6.95 1.35
N THR A 198 15.84 -6.99 0.14
CA THR A 198 16.59 -7.40 -1.04
C THR A 198 16.30 -6.53 -2.25
N THR A 199 17.36 -6.18 -2.99
CA THR A 199 17.28 -5.36 -4.21
C THR A 199 17.41 -6.18 -5.49
N PHE A 200 17.50 -7.52 -5.38
CA PHE A 200 17.64 -8.44 -6.51
C PHE A 200 18.81 -8.06 -7.45
N GLY A 201 19.94 -7.63 -6.87
CA GLY A 201 21.12 -7.18 -7.61
C GLY A 201 21.01 -5.78 -8.24
N THR A 202 19.95 -5.02 -7.95
CA THR A 202 19.73 -3.68 -8.53
C THR A 202 20.06 -2.51 -7.59
N GLY A 203 20.56 -2.80 -6.39
CA GLY A 203 20.96 -1.82 -5.38
C GLY A 203 22.24 -1.07 -5.73
N LYS A 204 22.31 0.22 -5.39
CA LYS A 204 23.54 1.04 -5.41
C LYS A 204 24.42 0.84 -4.17
N VAL A 205 23.87 0.22 -3.13
CA VAL A 205 24.54 -0.18 -1.89
C VAL A 205 24.15 -1.63 -1.59
N PRO A 206 24.96 -2.40 -0.84
CA PRO A 206 24.64 -3.79 -0.51
C PRO A 206 23.31 -3.95 0.25
N ASP A 207 22.63 -5.08 0.04
CA ASP A 207 21.35 -5.40 0.67
C ASP A 207 21.47 -5.36 2.21
N GLU A 208 22.61 -5.78 2.78
CA GLU A 208 22.88 -5.78 4.24
C GLU A 208 23.03 -4.37 4.81
N VAL A 209 23.42 -3.38 3.99
CA VAL A 209 23.49 -1.97 4.39
C VAL A 209 22.08 -1.39 4.46
N LEU A 210 21.22 -1.71 3.47
CA LEU A 210 19.81 -1.33 3.47
C LEU A 210 19.06 -1.98 4.64
N GLU A 211 19.28 -3.27 4.92
CA GLU A 211 18.64 -3.98 6.01
C GLU A 211 18.96 -3.36 7.38
N LYS A 212 20.25 -3.06 7.65
CA LYS A 212 20.68 -2.36 8.87
C LYS A 212 20.10 -0.95 8.96
N TYR A 213 20.11 -0.20 7.86
CA TYR A 213 19.53 1.14 7.83
C TYR A 213 18.03 1.10 8.11
N VAL A 214 17.30 0.16 7.49
CA VAL A 214 15.86 0.00 7.68
C VAL A 214 15.53 -0.35 9.12
N ALA A 215 16.21 -1.34 9.71
CA ALA A 215 16.02 -1.75 11.09
C ALA A 215 16.33 -0.63 12.11
N ALA A 216 17.20 0.32 11.77
CA ALA A 216 17.55 1.47 12.62
C ALA A 216 16.62 2.69 12.46
N ASN A 217 16.05 2.92 11.26
CA ASN A 217 15.35 4.17 10.91
C ASN A 217 13.84 4.03 10.67
N PHE A 218 13.33 2.82 10.46
CA PHE A 218 11.91 2.53 10.28
C PHE A 218 11.41 1.68 11.45
N ASP A 219 10.60 2.28 12.33
CA ASP A 219 10.11 1.60 13.53
C ASP A 219 8.95 0.66 13.18
N MET A 220 9.31 -0.57 12.83
CA MET A 220 8.36 -1.64 12.47
C MET A 220 7.64 -2.25 13.69
N ARG A 221 7.56 -1.58 14.84
CA ARG A 221 6.67 -2.02 15.93
C ARG A 221 5.23 -1.61 15.60
N PRO A 222 4.19 -2.41 15.92
CA PRO A 222 2.81 -2.14 15.54
C PRO A 222 2.30 -0.74 15.90
N LYS A 223 2.58 -0.21 17.10
CA LYS A 223 2.11 1.12 17.50
C LYS A 223 2.79 2.25 16.70
N PRO A 224 4.13 2.35 16.62
CA PRO A 224 4.82 3.30 15.77
C PRO A 224 4.39 3.29 14.29
N LEU A 225 4.27 2.12 13.64
CA LEU A 225 3.85 2.08 12.23
C LEU A 225 2.37 2.45 12.02
N ILE A 226 1.50 2.23 13.03
CA ILE A 226 0.11 2.71 13.05
C ILE A 226 0.07 4.24 13.14
N ASP A 227 0.96 4.83 13.94
CA ASP A 227 1.05 6.28 14.13
C ASP A 227 1.65 6.98 12.89
N GLU A 228 2.76 6.48 12.34
CA GLU A 228 3.44 7.09 11.17
C GLU A 228 2.57 7.05 9.90
N LEU A 229 1.79 5.97 9.70
CA LEU A 229 0.86 5.87 8.58
C LEU A 229 -0.56 6.40 8.88
N ASP A 230 -0.80 6.93 10.09
CA ASP A 230 -2.11 7.42 10.55
C ASP A 230 -3.25 6.43 10.23
N LEU A 231 -3.14 5.22 10.77
CA LEU A 231 -4.01 4.08 10.42
C LEU A 231 -5.32 4.04 11.23
N LEU A 232 -5.49 4.82 12.31
CA LEU A 232 -6.69 4.79 13.15
C LEU A 232 -7.85 5.63 12.56
N ARG A 233 -8.16 5.41 11.28
CA ARG A 233 -9.17 6.14 10.49
C ARG A 233 -9.97 5.21 9.59
N PRO A 234 -11.20 5.60 9.15
CA PRO A 234 -12.06 4.78 8.30
C PRO A 234 -11.64 4.75 6.82
N ILE A 235 -10.35 4.55 6.52
CA ILE A 235 -9.77 4.66 5.16
C ILE A 235 -9.81 3.36 4.34
N TYR A 236 -10.33 2.26 4.90
CA TYR A 236 -10.14 0.90 4.36
C TYR A 236 -11.19 0.41 3.37
N ARG A 237 -12.41 0.98 3.36
CA ARG A 237 -13.46 0.50 2.44
C ARG A 237 -13.03 0.60 0.97
N GLN A 238 -12.28 1.66 0.64
CA GLN A 238 -11.74 1.91 -0.69
C GLN A 238 -10.54 1.02 -1.07
N THR A 239 -9.90 0.30 -0.14
CA THR A 239 -8.81 -0.64 -0.46
C THR A 239 -9.32 -2.01 -0.90
N ALA A 240 -10.54 -2.38 -0.49
CA ALA A 240 -11.11 -3.73 -0.63
C ALA A 240 -11.44 -4.16 -2.08
N ALA A 241 -11.04 -3.36 -3.07
CA ALA A 241 -11.09 -3.70 -4.49
C ALA A 241 -9.97 -2.94 -5.23
N TYR A 242 -9.51 -3.52 -6.33
CA TYR A 242 -8.53 -2.92 -7.27
C TYR A 242 -7.13 -2.69 -6.70
N GLY A 243 -6.71 -3.53 -5.75
CA GLY A 243 -5.39 -3.50 -5.14
C GLY A 243 -5.28 -2.49 -4.00
N HIS A 244 -4.52 -2.86 -2.98
CA HIS A 244 -4.18 -2.01 -1.84
C HIS A 244 -3.00 -1.07 -2.14
N PHE A 245 -2.25 -1.34 -3.21
CA PHE A 245 -0.97 -0.68 -3.51
C PHE A 245 -0.97 0.05 -4.86
N GLY A 246 -0.02 0.96 -5.01
CA GLY A 246 0.18 1.78 -6.20
C GLY A 246 -0.83 2.92 -6.40
N ARG A 247 -1.62 3.25 -5.37
CA ARG A 247 -2.70 4.26 -5.37
C ARG A 247 -2.35 5.43 -4.45
N LYS A 248 -2.15 6.62 -5.04
CA LYS A 248 -1.48 7.78 -4.40
C LYS A 248 -2.22 8.34 -3.19
N GLU A 249 -3.51 8.06 -3.06
CA GLU A 249 -4.37 8.49 -1.95
C GLU A 249 -4.07 7.78 -0.61
N PHE A 250 -3.26 6.72 -0.60
CA PHE A 250 -2.96 5.96 0.62
C PHE A 250 -1.68 6.41 1.33
N PRO A 251 -1.66 6.44 2.68
CA PRO A 251 -0.48 6.87 3.45
C PRO A 251 0.79 6.07 3.13
N TRP A 252 0.66 4.75 2.97
CA TRP A 252 1.78 3.85 2.64
C TRP A 252 2.31 3.99 1.21
N GLU A 253 1.64 4.78 0.36
CA GLU A 253 2.11 5.14 -0.97
C GLU A 253 2.86 6.50 -0.99
N ASN A 254 3.03 7.16 0.16
CA ASN A 254 3.87 8.35 0.28
C ASN A 254 5.36 8.00 0.23
N THR A 255 6.18 8.87 -0.37
CA THR A 255 7.63 8.73 -0.51
C THR A 255 8.42 9.79 0.29
N ALA A 256 7.87 10.28 1.40
CA ALA A 256 8.45 11.35 2.22
C ALA A 256 9.83 11.01 2.84
N ARG A 257 10.14 9.73 3.08
CA ARG A 257 11.44 9.29 3.62
C ARG A 257 12.53 9.20 2.53
N ALA A 258 12.15 9.19 1.25
CA ALA A 258 13.06 8.95 0.12
C ALA A 258 14.22 9.96 0.04
N ALA A 259 13.95 11.25 0.26
CA ALA A 259 15.00 12.28 0.21
C ALA A 259 16.06 12.07 1.31
N LYS A 260 15.64 11.75 2.55
CA LYS A 260 16.55 11.45 3.65
C LYS A 260 17.31 10.14 3.44
N LEU A 261 16.63 9.10 2.93
CA LEU A 261 17.26 7.84 2.53
C LEU A 261 18.39 8.04 1.51
N ALA A 262 18.17 8.91 0.52
CA ALA A 262 19.19 9.25 -0.47
C ALA A 262 20.35 10.05 0.15
N ASP A 263 20.07 11.03 1.00
CA ASP A 263 21.11 11.82 1.70
C ASP A 263 21.98 10.92 2.60
N ASP A 264 21.37 10.08 3.44
CA ASP A 264 22.10 9.26 4.41
C ASP A 264 22.94 8.13 3.76
N LEU A 265 22.59 7.67 2.56
CA LEU A 265 23.22 6.49 1.91
C LEU A 265 23.93 6.76 0.58
N LEU A 266 23.63 7.88 -0.09
CA LEU A 266 24.31 8.34 -1.33
C LEU A 266 24.95 9.73 -1.17
N GLY A 267 24.51 10.53 -0.18
CA GLY A 267 25.07 11.83 0.15
C GLY A 267 26.42 11.69 0.84
N GLY A 268 27.48 11.54 0.03
CA GLY A 268 28.84 11.35 0.52
C GLY A 268 29.34 12.49 1.40
N LYS A 269 29.26 12.32 2.72
CA LYS A 269 30.17 12.97 3.66
C LYS A 269 31.36 12.08 3.90
N SER A 270 32.54 12.64 3.61
CA SER A 270 33.86 12.13 3.97
C SER A 270 33.87 11.43 5.33
N ILE A 271 34.23 10.14 5.34
CA ILE A 271 34.74 9.49 6.55
C ILE A 271 36.05 10.21 6.87
N GLY A 272 35.99 11.16 7.79
CA GLY A 272 37.16 11.89 8.26
C GLY A 272 38.18 10.91 8.82
N THR A 273 39.34 10.83 8.19
CA THR A 273 40.48 10.04 8.64
C THR A 273 40.87 10.45 10.06
N LYS A 274 41.21 9.47 10.90
CA LYS A 274 41.81 9.73 12.22
C LYS A 274 43.09 10.56 12.06
N THR A 275 43.26 11.56 12.91
CA THR A 275 44.58 12.08 13.27
C THR A 275 44.76 11.99 14.79
N ASN A 276 45.90 11.43 15.21
CA ASN A 276 46.31 11.31 16.61
C ASN A 276 47.28 12.44 16.97
N GLY A 277 47.24 12.93 18.21
CA GLY A 277 48.23 13.85 18.79
C GLY A 277 48.02 15.34 18.41
N VAL A 278 48.46 16.32 19.21
CA VAL A 278 49.37 16.30 20.38
C VAL A 278 48.90 17.33 21.43
N HIS A 279 49.28 17.13 22.71
CA HIS A 279 49.10 18.06 23.82
C HIS A 279 49.71 19.46 23.59
N THR A 280 49.13 20.50 24.19
CA THR A 280 49.85 21.43 25.09
C THR A 280 48.90 22.04 26.14
N ASN A 281 49.46 22.48 27.28
CA ASN A 281 48.73 23.04 28.43
C ASN A 281 48.49 24.56 28.29
N GLY A 282 47.43 25.09 28.90
CA GLY A 282 47.20 26.55 28.97
C GLY A 282 45.93 27.00 29.70
N LYS A 283 46.01 27.16 31.02
CA LYS A 283 45.11 27.95 31.91
C LYS A 283 46.02 28.75 32.87
N PRO A 284 45.52 29.73 33.67
CA PRO A 284 44.16 30.30 33.77
C PRO A 284 44.17 31.77 33.25
N ALA A 285 43.36 32.78 33.64
CA ALA A 285 42.21 32.94 34.55
C ALA A 285 41.35 34.15 34.11
N LEU A 286 40.06 34.20 34.47
CA LEU A 286 39.50 35.24 35.37
C LEU A 286 38.05 34.89 35.79
N ALA A 287 37.61 35.43 36.93
CA ALA A 287 36.29 35.18 37.53
C ALA A 287 35.45 36.49 37.61
N LEU A 288 34.27 36.39 38.25
CA LEU A 288 33.23 37.41 38.53
C LEU A 288 31.99 37.31 37.61
N SER A 289 30.75 37.42 38.11
CA SER A 289 30.26 37.33 39.49
C SER A 289 28.74 37.03 39.51
N SER A 290 28.23 36.67 40.68
CA SER A 290 26.83 36.31 40.95
C SER A 290 25.83 37.48 40.81
N LYS A 291 24.56 37.14 40.52
CA LYS A 291 23.40 37.47 41.37
C LYS A 291 22.11 36.77 40.90
N ALA A 292 21.17 36.60 41.83
CA ALA A 292 19.92 35.87 41.62
C ALA A 292 18.73 36.61 42.25
N VAL A 293 17.53 36.47 41.65
CA VAL A 293 16.19 36.53 42.31
C VAL A 293 15.76 37.96 42.80
N PRO A 294 14.46 38.37 42.87
CA PRO A 294 13.23 37.58 43.02
C PRO A 294 12.03 37.88 42.08
N ALA A 295 10.96 37.12 42.30
CA ALA A 295 9.68 37.12 41.60
C ALA A 295 8.64 38.16 42.10
N LYS A 296 7.64 38.43 41.23
CA LYS A 296 6.24 38.85 41.48
C LYS A 296 5.47 38.42 40.20
N GLY A 297 4.25 37.88 40.20
CA GLY A 297 3.30 37.63 41.28
C GLY A 297 1.96 38.35 41.01
N LYS A 298 0.99 37.66 40.37
CA LYS A 298 -0.45 38.00 40.46
C LYS A 298 -1.34 36.84 40.02
N LYS A 299 -2.18 36.34 40.94
CA LYS A 299 -3.36 35.53 40.65
C LYS A 299 -4.46 36.45 40.09
N VAL A 300 -5.35 35.89 39.27
CA VAL A 300 -6.76 36.32 39.24
C VAL A 300 -7.62 35.07 39.45
N VAL A 301 -8.56 35.18 40.38
CA VAL A 301 -9.59 34.19 40.69
C VAL A 301 -10.93 34.84 40.36
N VAL A 302 -11.83 34.14 39.66
CA VAL A 302 -13.27 34.43 39.71
C VAL A 302 -14.06 33.13 39.73
N ALA A 303 -14.94 33.00 40.73
CA ALA A 303 -16.01 32.02 40.91
C ALA A 303 -17.08 32.69 41.79
N ASP A 304 -18.34 32.28 41.84
CA ASP A 304 -19.08 31.21 41.16
C ASP A 304 -20.40 31.80 40.60
N LYS A 305 -21.17 31.04 39.79
CA LYS A 305 -22.57 30.79 40.17
C LYS A 305 -23.28 29.68 39.39
N SER A 306 -24.06 28.94 40.19
CA SER A 306 -24.74 27.69 39.92
C SER A 306 -26.21 27.85 39.52
N SER A 307 -26.88 26.69 39.35
CA SER A 307 -28.34 26.46 39.41
C SER A 307 -29.17 26.67 38.12
N ASN A 308 -30.30 26.00 37.87
CA ASN A 308 -30.86 24.69 38.30
C ASN A 308 -32.20 24.45 37.53
N LYS A 309 -32.49 23.19 37.13
CA LYS A 309 -33.80 22.54 36.77
C LYS A 309 -33.63 21.69 35.48
N LYS A 310 -33.86 20.37 35.38
CA LYS A 310 -34.73 19.33 36.03
C LYS A 310 -36.03 19.04 35.24
N LYS A 311 -36.31 17.74 35.04
CA LYS A 311 -37.41 17.07 34.27
C LYS A 311 -37.17 17.12 32.74
N GLY A 312 -37.33 16.05 31.95
CA GLY A 312 -38.13 14.81 32.05
C GLY A 312 -39.11 14.78 30.85
N SER A 313 -39.53 13.67 30.23
CA SER A 313 -39.33 12.22 30.46
C SER A 313 -39.87 11.42 29.25
N LYS A 314 -39.53 10.13 29.14
CA LYS A 314 -40.21 9.08 28.31
C LYS A 314 -40.09 9.20 26.77
N SER A 315 -40.42 8.18 25.96
CA SER A 315 -40.04 6.74 25.95
C SER A 315 -40.71 6.04 24.75
N LYS A 316 -40.11 4.96 24.23
CA LYS A 316 -40.71 3.89 23.38
C LYS A 316 -41.21 4.26 21.97
N ASN A 317 -40.54 3.71 20.94
CA ASN A 317 -40.95 2.53 20.16
C ASN A 317 -39.85 2.30 19.10
N ALA A 318 -39.19 1.15 18.96
CA ALA A 318 -39.70 -0.22 18.81
C ALA A 318 -40.55 -0.40 17.55
N PHE A 319 -39.89 -0.74 16.44
CA PHE A 319 -40.51 -1.49 15.35
C PHE A 319 -39.51 -2.51 14.83
N ALA A 320 -40.00 -3.71 14.53
CA ALA A 320 -39.22 -4.85 14.08
C ALA A 320 -39.91 -5.51 12.88
N ALA A 321 -39.11 -6.30 12.16
CA ALA A 321 -39.50 -7.41 11.28
C ALA A 321 -40.19 -7.13 9.92
N SER A 322 -39.56 -7.71 8.88
CA SER A 322 -40.13 -8.46 7.74
C SER A 322 -41.25 -7.86 6.89
N ASN A 323 -40.95 -7.66 5.60
CA ASN A 323 -41.18 -8.71 4.58
C ASN A 323 -40.04 -8.69 3.54
#